data_AF-A0A1C5S8X7-F1
#
_entry.id   AF-A0A1C5S8X7-F1
#
_cell.length_a   1.000
_cell.length_b   1.000
_cell.length_c   1.000
_cell.angle_alpha   90.00
_cell.angle_beta   90.00
_cell.angle_gamma   90.00
#
_symmetry.space_group_name_H-M   'P 1'
#
loop_
_entity.id
_entity.type
_entity.pdbx_description
1 polymer ?
#
loop_
_entity_poly.entity_id
_entity_poly.type
_entity_poly.pdbx_seq_one_letter_code
_entity_poly.pdbx_strand_id
1 'polypeptide(L)'
;MNNNARKTGLFLMELIIAILFFSLAATICIQLFVKSHMISERSIALNHSILLAQNTAEIFYATNGDPEKMASLLGCGESSGTAAIADSDNTSTLTLFYTDKFDCLDPAEAASAVFQQTISLYADSDPALITCHIVISEFSSGDVIYSLDTTLFQRSRP
;
A
#
# COMPACT_ATOMS: atom_id res chain seq x y z
N MET A 1 -57.78 -41.37 21.69
CA MET A 1 -56.80 -41.04 20.63
C MET A 1 -56.42 -39.57 20.75
N ASN A 2 -55.16 -39.23 21.07
CA ASN A 2 -54.36 -38.18 20.40
C ASN A 2 -53.02 -37.92 21.14
N ASN A 3 -52.09 -38.88 21.13
CA ASN A 3 -50.74 -38.70 21.72
C ASN A 3 -49.66 -38.43 20.64
N ASN A 4 -50.01 -38.53 19.36
CA ASN A 4 -49.05 -38.41 18.25
C ASN A 4 -48.71 -36.93 17.93
N ALA A 5 -49.65 -36.00 18.14
CA ALA A 5 -49.45 -34.57 17.88
C ALA A 5 -48.39 -33.93 18.79
N ARG A 6 -48.19 -34.43 20.02
CA ARG A 6 -47.14 -33.93 20.93
C ARG A 6 -45.74 -34.41 20.53
N LYS A 7 -45.64 -35.59 19.90
CA LYS A 7 -44.38 -36.21 19.49
C LYS A 7 -43.81 -35.56 18.22
N THR A 8 -44.68 -35.14 17.29
CA THR A 8 -44.29 -34.34 16.12
C THR A 8 -43.85 -32.93 16.49
N GLY A 9 -44.49 -32.27 17.47
CA GLY A 9 -44.07 -30.94 17.93
C GLY A 9 -42.66 -30.91 18.56
N LEU A 10 -42.28 -31.96 19.29
CA LEU A 10 -40.95 -32.08 19.90
C LEU A 10 -39.83 -32.25 18.84
N PHE A 11 -40.06 -33.07 17.81
CA PHE A 11 -39.12 -33.22 16.70
C PHE A 11 -38.98 -31.93 15.87
N LEU A 12 -40.10 -31.23 15.65
CA LEU A 12 -40.12 -29.96 14.92
C LEU A 12 -39.36 -28.88 15.70
N MET A 13 -39.49 -28.84 17.02
CA MET A 13 -38.74 -27.92 17.88
C MET A 13 -37.23 -28.19 17.84
N GLU A 14 -36.81 -29.45 17.91
CA GLU A 14 -35.40 -29.85 17.82
C GLU A 14 -34.79 -29.46 16.46
N LEU A 15 -35.52 -29.71 15.37
CA LEU A 15 -35.09 -29.33 14.02
C LEU A 15 -34.94 -27.81 13.88
N ILE A 16 -35.89 -27.02 14.39
CA ILE A 16 -35.82 -25.56 14.35
C ILE A 16 -34.59 -25.04 15.12
N ILE A 17 -34.30 -25.59 16.30
CA ILE A 17 -33.12 -25.20 17.07
C ILE A 17 -31.83 -25.57 16.33
N ALA A 18 -31.78 -26.74 15.70
CA ALA A 18 -30.62 -27.19 14.92
C ALA A 18 -30.34 -26.28 13.71
N ILE A 19 -31.36 -25.92 12.93
CA ILE A 19 -31.19 -25.00 11.78
C ILE A 19 -30.83 -23.58 12.23
N LEU A 20 -31.33 -23.11 13.39
CA LEU A 20 -30.97 -21.80 13.93
C LEU A 20 -29.50 -21.76 14.36
N PHE A 21 -29.02 -22.80 15.05
CA PHE A 21 -27.62 -22.91 15.43
C PHE A 21 -26.70 -23.01 14.20
N PHE A 22 -27.09 -23.83 13.21
CA PHE A 22 -26.36 -23.95 11.95
C PHE A 22 -26.32 -22.62 11.18
N SER A 23 -27.43 -21.89 11.13
CA SER A 23 -27.50 -20.57 10.50
C SER A 23 -26.60 -19.54 11.20
N LEU A 24 -26.57 -19.54 12.53
CA LEU A 24 -25.68 -18.67 13.31
C LEU A 24 -24.21 -19.00 13.03
N ALA A 25 -23.86 -20.29 13.05
CA ALA A 25 -22.51 -20.74 12.74
C ALA A 25 -22.10 -20.36 11.31
N ALA A 26 -22.97 -20.58 10.31
CA ALA A 26 -22.72 -20.21 8.92
C ALA A 26 -22.47 -18.70 8.78
N THR A 27 -23.25 -17.87 9.47
CA THR A 27 -23.08 -16.42 9.47
C THR A 27 -21.71 -16.00 10.03
N ILE A 28 -21.28 -16.59 11.14
CA ILE A 28 -19.96 -16.31 11.74
C ILE A 28 -18.84 -16.77 10.80
N CYS A 29 -18.96 -17.96 10.20
CA CYS A 29 -17.98 -18.48 9.25
C CYS A 29 -17.81 -17.57 8.03
N ILE A 30 -18.90 -17.07 7.44
CA ILE A 30 -18.85 -16.13 6.31
C ILE A 30 -18.19 -14.81 6.74
N GLN A 31 -18.54 -14.28 7.91
CA GLN A 31 -17.92 -13.05 8.41
C GLN A 31 -16.42 -13.21 8.65
N LEU A 32 -15.98 -14.33 9.23
CA LEU A 32 -14.56 -14.62 9.41
C LEU A 32 -13.84 -14.72 8.07
N PHE A 33 -14.46 -15.35 7.07
CA PHE A 33 -13.89 -15.47 5.73
C PHE A 33 -13.71 -14.10 5.07
N VAL A 34 -14.75 -13.27 5.07
CA VAL A 34 -14.69 -11.92 4.51
C VAL A 34 -13.64 -11.07 5.23
N LYS A 35 -13.60 -11.10 6.56
CA LYS A 35 -12.59 -10.38 7.34
C LYS A 35 -11.17 -10.85 7.02
N SER A 36 -10.97 -12.15 6.90
CA SER A 36 -9.66 -12.73 6.54
C SER A 36 -9.22 -12.29 5.14
N HIS A 37 -10.17 -12.24 4.20
CA HIS A 37 -9.91 -11.75 2.85
C HIS A 37 -9.48 -10.27 2.86
N MET A 38 -10.22 -9.39 3.54
CA MET A 38 -9.85 -7.98 3.67
C MET A 38 -8.48 -7.78 4.33
N ILE A 39 -8.16 -8.57 5.36
CA ILE A 39 -6.83 -8.53 6.01
C ILE A 39 -5.74 -8.98 5.03
N SER A 40 -6.00 -10.02 4.24
CA SER A 40 -5.07 -10.51 3.23
C SER A 40 -4.78 -9.45 2.18
N GLU A 41 -5.80 -8.77 1.63
CA GLU A 41 -5.62 -7.70 0.65
C GLU A 41 -4.79 -6.54 1.21
N ARG A 42 -5.09 -6.10 2.45
CA ARG A 42 -4.29 -5.07 3.13
C ARG A 42 -2.84 -5.50 3.35
N SER A 43 -2.61 -6.75 3.72
CA SER A 43 -1.26 -7.29 3.92
C SER A 43 -0.48 -7.34 2.60
N ILE A 44 -1.13 -7.67 1.48
CA ILE A 44 -0.53 -7.64 0.15
C ILE A 44 -0.14 -6.20 -0.19
N ALA A 45 -1.06 -5.25 -0.06
CA ALA A 45 -0.80 -3.85 -0.36
C ALA A 45 0.34 -3.26 0.48
N LEU A 46 0.37 -3.57 1.78
CA LEU A 46 1.46 -3.17 2.67
C LEU A 46 2.79 -3.80 2.26
N ASN A 47 2.82 -5.10 1.96
CA ASN A 47 4.05 -5.78 1.56
C ASN A 47 4.63 -5.20 0.27
N HIS A 48 3.78 -4.93 -0.73
CA HIS A 48 4.22 -4.24 -1.94
C HIS A 48 4.73 -2.82 -1.66
N SER A 49 4.05 -2.07 -0.81
CA SER A 49 4.47 -0.71 -0.42
C SER A 49 5.85 -0.71 0.26
N ILE A 50 6.11 -1.70 1.12
CA ILE A 50 7.42 -1.89 1.75
C ILE A 50 8.49 -2.21 0.70
N LEU A 51 8.20 -3.10 -0.26
CA LEU A 51 9.14 -3.43 -1.33
C LEU A 51 9.46 -2.22 -2.21
N LEU A 52 8.47 -1.42 -2.57
CA LEU A 52 8.66 -0.18 -3.33
C LEU A 52 9.52 0.83 -2.56
N ALA A 53 9.23 1.03 -1.27
CA ALA A 53 10.03 1.89 -0.41
C ALA A 53 11.48 1.41 -0.28
N GLN A 54 11.69 0.11 -0.11
CA GLN A 54 13.02 -0.49 -0.01
C GLN A 54 13.80 -0.33 -1.32
N ASN A 55 13.19 -0.68 -2.45
CA ASN A 55 13.80 -0.49 -3.77
C ASN A 55 14.22 0.97 -3.99
N THR A 56 13.34 1.90 -3.61
CA THR A 56 13.62 3.34 -3.73
C THR A 56 14.75 3.79 -2.81
N ALA A 57 14.79 3.28 -1.58
CA ALA A 57 15.90 3.54 -0.66
C ALA A 57 17.22 2.98 -1.21
N GLU A 58 17.22 1.77 -1.78
CA GLU A 58 18.40 1.18 -2.41
C GLU A 58 18.88 2.02 -3.60
N ILE A 59 17.97 2.49 -4.45
CA ILE A 59 18.30 3.40 -5.56
C ILE A 59 18.87 4.71 -5.00
N PHE A 60 18.29 5.28 -3.95
CA PHE A 60 18.81 6.47 -3.28
C PHE A 60 20.26 6.30 -2.77
N TYR A 61 20.56 5.14 -2.17
CA TYR A 61 21.93 4.80 -1.77
C TYR A 61 22.85 4.57 -2.97
N ALA A 62 22.38 3.93 -4.04
CA ALA A 62 23.17 3.62 -5.23
C ALA A 62 23.52 4.88 -6.05
N THR A 63 22.64 5.87 -6.09
CA THR A 63 22.86 7.14 -6.80
C THR A 63 23.54 8.20 -5.94
N ASN A 64 23.79 7.91 -4.66
CA ASN A 64 24.39 8.83 -3.70
C ASN A 64 23.59 10.14 -3.57
N GLY A 65 22.26 10.04 -3.56
CA GLY A 65 21.36 11.19 -3.41
C GLY A 65 21.20 12.07 -4.65
N ASP A 66 21.63 11.61 -5.83
CA ASP A 66 21.44 12.34 -7.09
C ASP A 66 20.01 12.17 -7.63
N PRO A 67 19.19 13.25 -7.67
CA PRO A 67 17.77 13.14 -8.02
C PRO A 67 17.53 12.78 -9.49
N GLU A 68 18.41 13.18 -10.41
CA GLU A 68 18.26 12.90 -11.84
C GLU A 68 18.47 11.41 -12.15
N LYS A 69 19.51 10.80 -11.58
CA LYS A 69 19.76 9.36 -11.71
C LYS A 69 18.68 8.54 -11.03
N MET A 70 18.17 9.02 -9.89
CA MET A 70 17.05 8.36 -9.22
C MET A 70 15.81 8.37 -10.10
N ALA A 71 15.45 9.53 -10.67
CA ALA A 71 14.32 9.63 -11.59
C ALA A 71 14.50 8.71 -12.82
N SER A 72 15.72 8.56 -13.33
CA SER A 72 16.01 7.64 -14.45
C SER A 72 15.89 6.16 -14.08
N LEU A 73 16.20 5.77 -12.84
CA LEU A 73 16.18 4.36 -12.40
C LEU A 73 14.82 3.94 -11.85
N LEU A 74 14.10 4.88 -11.24
CA LEU A 74 12.73 4.71 -10.75
C LEU A 74 11.70 4.88 -11.87
N GLY A 75 12.07 5.64 -12.91
CA GLY A 75 11.23 5.92 -14.06
C GLY A 75 10.78 4.63 -14.74
N CYS A 76 9.49 4.35 -14.65
CA CYS A 76 8.86 3.29 -15.40
C CYS A 76 8.80 3.65 -16.88
N GLY A 77 9.88 3.37 -17.59
CA GLY A 77 10.02 3.75 -19.00
C GLY A 77 10.19 5.25 -19.21
N GLU A 78 10.52 5.61 -20.45
CA GLU A 78 11.05 6.92 -20.87
C GLU A 78 10.11 8.13 -20.65
N SER A 79 8.93 7.95 -20.03
CA SER A 79 7.92 9.00 -19.84
C SER A 79 7.26 9.06 -18.46
N SER A 80 7.65 8.22 -17.47
CA SER A 80 6.84 8.08 -16.25
C SER A 80 7.31 8.77 -14.97
N GLY A 81 8.49 9.38 -14.97
CA GLY A 81 8.89 10.25 -13.87
C GLY A 81 8.53 11.71 -14.17
N THR A 82 7.37 12.21 -13.73
CA THR A 82 7.28 13.67 -13.52
C THR A 82 8.11 14.00 -12.28
N ALA A 83 9.41 14.18 -12.50
CA ALA A 83 10.24 14.91 -11.57
C ALA A 83 9.70 16.35 -11.53
N ALA A 84 8.79 16.62 -10.60
CA ALA A 84 8.44 17.98 -10.27
C ALA A 84 9.66 18.55 -9.53
N ILE A 85 10.60 19.08 -10.30
CA ILE A 85 11.62 19.98 -9.79
C ILE A 85 10.88 21.24 -9.34
N ALA A 86 10.37 21.23 -8.12
CA ALA A 86 9.78 22.41 -7.51
C ALA A 86 10.94 23.32 -7.06
N ASP A 87 11.20 24.27 -7.95
CA ASP A 87 11.81 25.57 -7.77
C ASP A 87 12.00 26.04 -6.30
N SER A 88 13.19 26.58 -6.02
CA SER A 88 13.59 27.47 -4.93
C SER A 88 14.23 26.99 -3.62
N ASP A 89 14.20 25.70 -3.21
CA ASP A 89 14.70 25.32 -1.85
C ASP A 89 15.50 23.99 -1.74
N ASN A 90 16.27 23.60 -2.75
CA ASN A 90 17.14 22.39 -2.70
C ASN A 90 16.36 21.09 -2.39
N THR A 91 15.05 21.09 -2.66
CA THR A 91 14.11 20.02 -2.35
C THR A 91 13.63 19.40 -3.67
N SER A 92 13.88 18.10 -3.87
CA SER A 92 13.46 17.40 -5.09
C SER A 92 12.36 16.39 -4.76
N THR A 93 11.21 16.52 -5.40
CA THR A 93 10.09 15.60 -5.21
C THR A 93 9.80 14.82 -6.48
N LEU A 94 9.71 13.50 -6.35
CA LEU A 94 9.33 12.57 -7.42
C LEU A 94 8.06 11.83 -7.01
N THR A 95 7.08 11.80 -7.89
CA THR A 95 5.83 11.06 -7.68
C THR A 95 5.66 10.00 -8.75
N LEU A 96 5.39 8.77 -8.35
CA LEU A 96 5.08 7.64 -9.22
C LEU A 96 3.66 7.14 -8.94
N PHE A 97 3.00 6.64 -9.99
CA PHE A 97 1.63 6.14 -9.94
C PHE A 97 1.58 4.65 -10.26
N TYR A 98 0.75 3.90 -9.54
CA TYR A 98 0.64 2.45 -9.67
C TYR A 98 -0.82 1.96 -9.78
N THR A 99 -1.02 0.85 -10.48
CA THR A 99 -2.31 0.17 -10.63
C THR A 99 -2.66 -0.65 -9.38
N ASP A 100 -3.83 -1.30 -9.35
CA ASP A 100 -4.19 -2.27 -8.31
C ASP A 100 -3.20 -3.44 -8.21
N LYS A 101 -2.47 -3.72 -9.29
CA LYS A 101 -1.45 -4.78 -9.38
C LYS A 101 -0.03 -4.30 -9.08
N PHE A 102 0.12 -3.03 -8.67
CA PHE A 102 1.42 -2.39 -8.46
C PHE A 102 2.29 -2.30 -9.73
N ASP A 103 1.66 -2.39 -10.90
CA ASP A 103 2.30 -2.04 -12.17
C ASP A 103 2.36 -0.50 -12.24
N CYS A 104 3.49 0.05 -12.63
CA CYS A 104 3.61 1.49 -12.76
C CYS A 104 2.92 2.01 -14.02
N LEU A 105 2.22 3.14 -13.87
CA LEU A 105 1.57 3.83 -14.98
C LEU A 105 2.36 5.05 -15.39
N ASP A 106 2.26 5.41 -16.67
CA ASP A 106 2.65 6.72 -17.16
C ASP A 106 1.82 7.85 -16.52
N PRO A 107 2.36 9.08 -16.42
CA PRO A 107 1.72 10.19 -15.73
C PRO A 107 0.48 10.67 -16.49
N ALA A 108 0.39 10.33 -17.78
CA ALA A 108 -0.78 10.58 -18.64
C ALA A 108 -1.98 9.68 -18.27
N GLU A 109 -1.74 8.51 -17.69
CA GLU A 109 -2.78 7.56 -17.25
C GLU A 109 -3.00 7.60 -15.74
N ALA A 110 -2.42 8.56 -15.02
CA ALA A 110 -2.52 8.70 -13.57
C ALA A 110 -3.97 8.79 -13.04
N ALA A 111 -4.95 9.09 -13.90
CA ALA A 111 -6.37 9.09 -13.54
C ALA A 111 -6.93 7.69 -13.19
N SER A 112 -6.28 6.61 -13.64
CA SER A 112 -6.64 5.22 -13.29
C SER A 112 -5.76 4.63 -12.17
N ALA A 113 -4.86 5.43 -11.60
CA ALA A 113 -3.97 4.98 -10.53
C ALA A 113 -4.76 4.65 -9.25
N VAL A 114 -4.33 3.58 -8.59
CA VAL A 114 -4.89 3.12 -7.31
C VAL A 114 -3.95 3.50 -6.16
N PHE A 115 -2.64 3.47 -6.41
CA PHE A 115 -1.63 3.87 -5.45
C PHE A 115 -0.73 4.95 -6.03
N GLN A 116 -0.17 5.77 -5.16
CA GLN A 116 0.90 6.70 -5.50
C GLN A 116 2.05 6.54 -4.52
N GLN A 117 3.26 6.74 -5.02
CA GLN A 117 4.46 6.86 -4.22
C GLN A 117 5.02 8.25 -4.40
N THR A 118 5.26 8.95 -3.30
CA THR A 118 5.91 10.27 -3.28
C THR A 118 7.25 10.14 -2.58
N ILE A 119 8.28 10.67 -3.22
CA ILE A 119 9.66 10.63 -2.76
C ILE A 119 10.10 12.08 -2.66
N SER A 120 10.46 12.52 -1.47
CA SER A 120 10.89 13.89 -1.21
C SER A 120 12.32 13.86 -0.67
N LEU A 121 13.22 14.52 -1.40
CA LEU A 121 14.61 14.66 -1.02
C LEU A 121 14.84 16.05 -0.45
N TYR A 122 15.46 16.12 0.72
CA TYR A 122 15.83 17.35 1.40
C TYR A 122 17.31 17.28 1.72
N ALA A 123 18.08 18.29 1.32
CA ALA A 123 19.41 18.50 1.85
C ALA A 123 19.28 19.14 3.25
N ASP A 124 19.86 18.51 4.25
CA ASP A 124 19.82 19.07 5.61
C ASP A 124 20.77 20.29 5.72
N SER A 125 20.72 20.94 6.88
CA SER A 125 21.61 22.03 7.30
C SER A 125 23.10 21.69 7.15
N ASP A 126 23.44 20.40 7.26
CA ASP A 126 24.77 19.88 6.95
C ASP A 126 24.85 19.47 5.47
N PRO A 127 25.75 20.06 4.67
CA PRO A 127 25.84 19.80 3.23
C PRO A 127 26.27 18.36 2.91
N ALA A 128 26.68 17.57 3.90
CA ALA A 128 26.99 16.16 3.73
C ALA A 128 25.82 15.22 4.07
N LEU A 129 24.64 15.72 4.48
CA LEU A 129 23.49 14.89 4.82
C LEU A 129 22.32 15.17 3.87
N ILE A 130 21.91 14.15 3.14
CA ILE A 130 20.70 14.17 2.31
C ILE A 130 19.69 13.22 2.94
N THR A 131 18.49 13.70 3.20
CA THR A 131 17.37 12.91 3.72
C THR A 131 16.38 12.65 2.59
N CYS A 132 15.98 11.40 2.45
CA CYS A 132 14.95 10.94 1.53
C CYS A 132 13.77 10.43 2.34
N HIS A 133 12.62 11.10 2.18
CA HIS A 133 11.34 10.70 2.74
C HIS A 133 10.52 10.02 1.65
N ILE A 134 10.19 8.75 1.83
CA ILE A 134 9.44 7.94 0.87
C ILE A 134 8.08 7.63 1.48
N VAL A 135 7.01 7.97 0.79
CA VAL A 135 5.63 7.79 1.25
C VAL A 135 4.85 7.06 0.17
N ILE A 136 4.18 5.96 0.53
CA ILE A 136 3.25 5.24 -0.33
C ILE A 136 1.85 5.44 0.24
N SER A 137 0.95 5.95 -0.60
CA SER A 137 -0.43 6.25 -0.22
C SER A 137 -1.42 5.74 -1.26
N GLU A 138 -2.64 5.46 -0.82
CA GLU A 138 -3.75 5.17 -1.71
C GLU A 138 -4.17 6.44 -2.46
N PHE A 139 -4.29 6.37 -3.79
CA PHE A 139 -4.62 7.53 -4.63
C PHE A 139 -6.05 8.03 -4.38
N SER A 140 -6.98 7.13 -4.06
CA SER A 140 -8.39 7.46 -3.84
C SER A 140 -8.65 8.10 -2.47
N SER A 141 -8.11 7.52 -1.39
CA SER A 141 -8.35 8.00 -0.02
C SER A 141 -7.28 8.96 0.49
N GLY A 142 -6.08 8.98 -0.12
CA GLY A 142 -4.91 9.66 0.44
C GLY A 142 -4.37 9.02 1.72
N ASP A 143 -4.85 7.82 2.08
CA ASP A 143 -4.39 7.11 3.28
C ASP A 143 -2.95 6.63 3.07
N VAL A 144 -2.09 6.91 4.06
CA VAL A 144 -0.69 6.50 4.00
C VAL A 144 -0.59 5.04 4.40
N ILE A 145 -0.23 4.19 3.44
CA ILE A 145 -0.07 2.75 3.65
C ILE A 145 1.26 2.48 4.35
N TYR A 146 2.32 3.16 3.89
CA TYR A 146 3.67 2.99 4.42
C TYR A 146 4.50 4.24 4.20
N SER A 147 5.40 4.53 5.13
CA SER A 147 6.40 5.59 5.00
C SER A 147 7.76 5.11 5.49
N LEU A 148 8.81 5.59 4.83
CA LEU A 148 10.20 5.26 5.13
C LEU A 148 11.06 6.51 5.00
N ASP A 149 11.78 6.81 6.06
CA ASP A 149 12.74 7.90 6.09
C ASP A 149 14.14 7.31 6.09
N THR A 150 14.99 7.79 5.19
CA THR A 150 16.36 7.32 5.07
C THR A 150 17.31 8.50 4.87
N THR A 151 18.49 8.43 5.49
CA THR A 151 19.50 9.49 5.45
C THR A 151 20.79 8.95 4.87
N LEU A 152 21.39 9.70 3.95
CA LEU A 152 22.67 9.38 3.34
C LEU A 152 23.70 10.42 3.74
N PHE A 153 24.82 9.94 4.27
CA PHE A 153 26.00 10.77 4.51
C PHE A 153 26.91 10.77 3.28
N GLN A 154 26.94 11.89 2.57
CA GLN A 154 27.80 12.13 1.43
C GLN A 154 29.23 12.41 1.91
N ARG A 155 30.05 11.36 1.92
CA ARG A 155 31.46 11.44 2.30
C ARG A 155 32.21 12.27 1.26
N SER A 156 32.43 13.55 1.53
CA SER A 156 33.31 14.41 0.74
C SER A 156 34.67 13.74 0.63
N ARG A 157 35.04 13.25 -0.56
CA ARG A 157 36.38 12.69 -0.80
C ARG A 157 37.37 13.87 -0.92
N PRO A 158 38.52 13.82 -0.23
CA PRO A 158 39.57 14.83 -0.35
C PRO A 158 40.24 14.81 -1.72
#